data_AF-A0A9P9PFR1-F1
#
_entry.id   AF-A0A9P9PFR1-F1
#
_cell.length_a   1.000
_cell.length_b   1.000
_cell.length_c   1.000
_cell.angle_alpha   90.00
_cell.angle_beta   90.00
_cell.angle_gamma   90.00
#
_symmetry.space_group_name_H-M   'P 1'
#
loop_
_entity.id
_entity.type
_entity.pdbx_description
1 polymer ?
#
loop_
_entity_poly.entity_id
_entity_poly.type
_entity_poly.pdbx_seq_one_letter_code
_entity_poly.pdbx_strand_id
1 'polypeptide(L)'
;MNPMTYPINNGNVGIHQLRREVAALQILRPLVPVQKDPIVLVPGFSGWGRPLLGTVNYFGGFEDLPLILSRLGYIVIVARIGPISTNRERACEIFAQLTNVGFPGPGGFDLPGAPATLMPVNFGNAHPSPHPNLLATAQTWRAVLYDPPANGLPANWQWSATNKINFICHSQGGTTIRYLIELLSGTSDPSLPQFLGTFRQNWINSVVTLGTPHKGTTVTDVANDFLPLSNLDLLIDFITSCSFEPRQNRIYDLHLDHWGFARRTTPLETYQAMRARIAPDVIAWWTGRDNGLFDNSLRGVRNLDAFAQATSPHIYYFTMSFCATQPFPNRVFTDRDINEFLALFPAFNPGGIVGKFSTIFKFQQFGTWLGVFPTLRAALTWITDMANRHLQQMGYFSQIPRPGTHIPRPDMLPVIAFPAYAIGERNIPANALPNISSEQFRPNDGIVNTRSMDGPVAGPVNNGSFAAQLAAPGPLPVRGIYWHLGTNSTIDHADQIGVFTNDATKSEVQAMYMLFAELGDRLS
;
A
#
# COMPACT_ATOMS: atom_id res chain seq x y z
N MET A 1 -5.10 -2.82 26.63
CA MET A 1 -4.11 -1.76 26.38
C MET A 1 -4.81 -0.42 26.39
N ASN A 2 -4.21 0.64 26.96
CA ASN A 2 -4.73 2.01 26.85
C ASN A 2 -3.82 2.80 25.88
N PRO A 3 -4.34 3.28 24.73
CA PRO A 3 -3.51 3.89 23.70
C PRO A 3 -3.01 5.28 24.09
N MET A 4 -3.62 5.92 25.09
CA MET A 4 -3.22 7.24 25.60
C MET A 4 -2.00 7.17 26.52
N THR A 5 -1.77 6.03 27.18
CA THR A 5 -0.68 5.85 28.17
C THR A 5 0.37 4.83 27.76
N TYR A 6 0.11 4.01 26.73
CA TYR A 6 1.07 3.03 26.24
C TYR A 6 2.41 3.68 25.83
N PRO A 7 3.58 3.14 26.19
CA PRO A 7 4.86 3.68 25.75
C PRO A 7 5.00 3.61 24.23
N ILE A 8 5.31 4.73 23.58
CA ILE A 8 5.60 4.79 22.13
C ILE A 8 7.05 5.23 21.97
N ASN A 9 7.80 4.56 21.11
CA ASN A 9 9.16 4.95 20.78
C ASN A 9 9.25 6.44 20.38
N ASN A 10 10.24 7.16 20.88
CA ASN A 10 10.42 8.59 20.57
C ASN A 10 10.60 8.88 19.07
N GLY A 11 11.09 7.91 18.29
CA GLY A 11 11.20 8.00 16.84
C GLY A 11 9.85 7.94 16.10
N ASN A 12 8.77 7.53 16.76
CA ASN A 12 7.44 7.46 16.16
C ASN A 12 6.65 8.75 16.39
N VAL A 13 7.19 9.85 15.85
CA VAL A 13 6.67 11.21 16.00
C VAL A 13 5.21 11.33 15.53
N GLY A 14 4.85 10.59 14.47
CA GLY A 14 3.49 10.55 13.94
C GLY A 14 2.48 10.02 14.95
N ILE A 15 2.79 8.92 15.64
CA ILE A 15 1.89 8.33 16.65
C ILE A 15 1.80 9.24 17.88
N HIS A 16 2.92 9.88 18.28
CA HIS A 16 2.90 10.90 19.35
C HIS A 16 2.02 12.11 18.99
N GLN A 17 2.08 12.59 17.75
CA GLN A 17 1.21 13.68 17.30
C GLN A 17 -0.25 13.25 17.27
N LEU A 18 -0.55 12.06 16.72
CA LEU A 18 -1.90 11.50 16.74
C LEU A 18 -2.47 11.43 18.16
N ARG A 19 -1.68 10.96 19.13
CA ARG A 19 -2.08 10.94 20.54
C ARG A 19 -2.41 12.33 21.08
N ARG A 20 -1.60 13.35 20.74
CA ARG A 20 -1.86 14.75 21.14
C ARG A 20 -3.15 15.29 20.51
N GLU A 21 -3.37 15.03 19.23
CA GLU A 21 -4.59 15.44 18.53
C GLU A 21 -5.82 14.78 19.14
N VAL A 22 -5.78 13.46 19.39
CA VAL A 22 -6.87 12.73 20.05
C VAL A 22 -7.11 13.29 21.45
N ALA A 23 -6.06 13.49 22.27
CA ALA A 23 -6.15 14.08 23.61
C ALA A 23 -6.89 15.44 23.60
N ALA A 24 -6.50 16.32 22.67
CA ALA A 24 -7.14 17.63 22.53
C ALA A 24 -8.61 17.50 22.09
N LEU A 25 -8.92 16.58 21.17
CA LEU A 25 -10.28 16.29 20.75
C LEU A 25 -11.13 15.67 21.88
N GLN A 26 -10.53 14.99 22.86
CA GLN A 26 -11.26 14.54 24.05
C GLN A 26 -11.90 15.69 24.82
N ILE A 27 -11.24 16.86 24.80
CA ILE A 27 -11.70 18.07 25.46
C ILE A 27 -12.66 18.86 24.56
N LEU A 28 -12.29 19.03 23.28
CA LEU A 28 -13.05 19.86 22.33
C LEU A 28 -14.35 19.21 21.87
N ARG A 29 -14.40 17.87 21.80
CA ARG A 29 -15.54 17.08 21.31
C ARG A 29 -15.77 15.87 22.22
N PRO A 30 -16.43 16.06 23.37
CA PRO A 30 -16.82 14.97 24.25
C PRO A 30 -17.67 13.95 23.50
N LEU A 31 -17.51 12.66 23.83
CA LEU A 31 -18.28 11.59 23.18
C LEU A 31 -19.78 11.78 23.48
N VAL A 32 -20.58 11.72 22.42
CA VAL A 32 -22.04 11.72 22.49
C VAL A 32 -22.51 10.28 22.20
N PRO A 33 -23.57 9.75 22.86
CA PRO A 33 -24.06 8.41 22.60
C PRO A 33 -24.84 8.32 21.28
N VAL A 34 -24.16 8.58 20.16
CA VAL A 34 -24.66 8.42 18.80
C VAL A 34 -24.02 7.17 18.18
N GLN A 35 -24.72 6.56 17.22
CA GLN A 35 -24.16 5.48 16.41
C GLN A 35 -22.87 5.95 15.74
N LYS A 36 -21.78 5.19 15.94
CA LYS A 36 -20.46 5.52 15.38
C LYS A 36 -20.44 5.26 13.87
N ASP A 37 -19.84 6.17 13.10
CA ASP A 37 -19.57 5.94 11.68
C ASP A 37 -18.61 4.74 11.53
N PRO A 38 -18.95 3.71 10.73
CA PRO A 38 -18.09 2.55 10.53
C PRO A 38 -16.71 2.90 10.00
N ILE A 39 -15.70 2.15 10.45
CA ILE A 39 -14.33 2.21 9.94
C ILE A 39 -14.21 1.25 8.77
N VAL A 40 -13.80 1.73 7.60
CA VAL A 40 -13.51 0.91 6.44
C VAL A 40 -11.99 0.81 6.26
N LEU A 41 -11.44 -0.40 6.46
CA LEU A 41 -10.03 -0.69 6.26
C LEU A 41 -9.77 -1.05 4.79
N VAL A 42 -8.85 -0.33 4.16
CA VAL A 42 -8.58 -0.45 2.71
C VAL A 42 -7.14 -0.91 2.50
N PRO A 43 -6.92 -2.15 2.01
CA PRO A 43 -5.58 -2.70 1.81
C PRO A 43 -4.88 -2.02 0.64
N GLY A 44 -3.56 -2.18 0.55
CA GLY A 44 -2.70 -1.60 -0.49
C GLY A 44 -2.47 -2.49 -1.72
N PHE A 45 -1.38 -2.19 -2.42
CA PHE A 45 -0.81 -3.09 -3.44
C PHE A 45 -0.36 -4.39 -2.76
N SER A 46 -0.45 -5.52 -3.47
CA SER A 46 -0.18 -6.87 -2.97
C SER A 46 -0.96 -7.31 -1.72
N GLY A 47 -2.06 -6.63 -1.39
CA GLY A 47 -2.90 -7.01 -0.26
C GLY A 47 -3.65 -8.32 -0.44
N TRP A 48 -4.33 -8.79 0.60
CA TRP A 48 -5.22 -9.94 0.51
C TRP A 48 -6.49 -9.69 1.29
N GLY A 49 -7.63 -10.08 0.70
CA GLY A 49 -8.92 -9.98 1.36
C GLY A 49 -9.25 -11.15 2.30
N ARG A 50 -8.62 -12.32 2.09
CA ARG A 50 -8.75 -13.51 2.93
C ARG A 50 -7.41 -13.76 3.62
N PRO A 51 -7.37 -14.26 4.87
CA PRO A 51 -6.11 -14.57 5.53
C PRO A 51 -5.24 -15.45 4.64
N LEU A 52 -4.01 -15.00 4.37
CA LEU A 52 -3.06 -15.73 3.54
C LEU A 52 -2.74 -17.06 4.23
N LEU A 53 -2.82 -18.16 3.48
CA LEU A 53 -2.72 -19.53 4.01
C LEU A 53 -3.70 -19.82 5.18
N GLY A 54 -4.79 -19.06 5.27
CA GLY A 54 -5.77 -19.18 6.35
C GLY A 54 -5.33 -18.62 7.70
N THR A 55 -4.15 -17.99 7.80
CA THR A 55 -3.56 -17.62 9.10
C THR A 55 -3.03 -16.19 9.20
N VAL A 56 -2.61 -15.58 8.09
CA VAL A 56 -2.01 -14.24 8.12
C VAL A 56 -3.02 -13.21 7.61
N ASN A 57 -3.53 -12.37 8.49
CA ASN A 57 -4.39 -11.24 8.15
C ASN A 57 -3.59 -10.09 7.53
N TYR A 58 -4.19 -9.35 6.59
CA TYR A 58 -3.54 -8.16 6.05
C TYR A 58 -3.44 -7.08 7.14
N PHE A 59 -4.57 -6.76 7.77
CA PHE A 59 -4.61 -5.87 8.94
C PHE A 59 -4.42 -6.66 10.23
N GLY A 60 -3.16 -6.91 10.60
CA GLY A 60 -2.78 -7.46 11.88
C GLY A 60 -1.83 -8.66 11.83
N GLY A 61 -1.43 -9.14 10.65
CA GLY A 61 -0.52 -10.28 10.55
C GLY A 61 -1.08 -11.52 11.25
N PHE A 62 -0.41 -11.98 12.31
CA PHE A 62 -0.90 -13.10 13.13
C PHE A 62 -1.95 -12.70 14.17
N GLU A 63 -2.20 -11.41 14.35
CA GLU A 63 -3.34 -10.86 15.09
C GLU A 63 -4.46 -10.43 14.15
N ASP A 64 -5.55 -9.99 14.75
CA ASP A 64 -6.73 -9.47 14.06
C ASP A 64 -7.03 -8.05 14.56
N LEU A 65 -6.44 -7.04 13.92
CA LEU A 65 -6.68 -5.63 14.23
C LEU A 65 -8.17 -5.26 14.10
N PRO A 66 -8.89 -5.67 13.03
CA PRO A 66 -10.35 -5.48 12.96
C PRO A 66 -11.10 -6.02 14.18
N LEU A 67 -10.78 -7.23 14.64
CA LEU A 67 -11.41 -7.83 15.81
C LEU A 67 -11.05 -7.09 17.11
N ILE A 68 -9.80 -6.62 17.26
CA ILE A 68 -9.39 -5.80 18.42
C ILE A 68 -10.22 -4.52 18.48
N LEU A 69 -10.36 -3.80 17.35
CA LEU A 69 -11.18 -2.59 17.28
C LEU A 69 -12.66 -2.89 17.53
N SER A 70 -13.19 -3.99 16.99
CA SER A 70 -14.57 -4.41 17.22
C SER A 70 -14.87 -4.72 18.68
N ARG A 71 -13.95 -5.38 19.39
CA ARG A 71 -14.06 -5.61 20.85
C ARG A 71 -14.03 -4.32 21.67
N LEU A 72 -13.51 -3.23 21.13
CA LEU A 72 -13.53 -1.89 21.73
C LEU A 72 -14.82 -1.10 21.39
N GLY A 73 -15.75 -1.70 20.64
CA GLY A 73 -17.04 -1.10 20.30
C GLY A 73 -17.06 -0.33 18.97
N TYR A 74 -16.06 -0.48 18.10
CA TYR A 74 -16.06 0.11 16.76
C TYR A 74 -16.62 -0.86 15.72
N ILE A 75 -17.42 -0.37 14.78
CA ILE A 75 -17.82 -1.16 13.63
C ILE A 75 -16.69 -1.11 12.61
N VAL A 76 -16.19 -2.26 12.17
CA VAL A 76 -15.08 -2.33 11.20
C VAL A 76 -15.48 -3.15 9.99
N ILE A 77 -15.32 -2.56 8.81
CA ILE A 77 -15.54 -3.19 7.50
C ILE A 77 -14.17 -3.35 6.84
N VAL A 78 -13.81 -4.56 6.44
CA VAL A 78 -12.55 -4.85 5.72
C VAL A 78 -12.85 -5.05 4.25
N ALA A 79 -12.33 -4.15 3.41
CA ALA A 79 -12.48 -4.25 1.95
C ALA A 79 -11.64 -5.39 1.38
N ARG A 80 -12.19 -6.15 0.43
CA ARG A 80 -11.49 -7.25 -0.26
C ARG A 80 -11.38 -6.91 -1.74
N ILE A 81 -10.26 -6.32 -2.13
CA ILE A 81 -10.07 -5.69 -3.45
C ILE A 81 -8.84 -6.22 -4.18
N GLY A 82 -8.77 -5.99 -5.48
CA GLY A 82 -7.74 -6.48 -6.38
C GLY A 82 -6.34 -6.03 -5.95
N PRO A 83 -5.42 -6.96 -5.62
CA PRO A 83 -4.12 -6.62 -5.04
C PRO A 83 -3.18 -5.88 -5.98
N ILE A 84 -3.29 -6.13 -7.29
CA ILE A 84 -2.40 -5.57 -8.31
C ILE A 84 -3.18 -4.82 -9.40
N SER A 85 -4.46 -4.57 -9.16
CA SER A 85 -5.37 -3.84 -10.04
C SER A 85 -5.16 -2.33 -9.95
N THR A 86 -5.70 -1.61 -10.92
CA THR A 86 -5.71 -0.14 -10.95
C THR A 86 -6.53 0.45 -9.81
N ASN A 87 -6.28 1.71 -9.47
CA ASN A 87 -7.10 2.50 -8.56
C ASN A 87 -8.54 2.60 -9.06
N ARG A 88 -8.76 2.64 -10.38
CA ARG A 88 -10.10 2.60 -10.99
C ARG A 88 -10.84 1.32 -10.61
N GLU A 89 -10.27 0.16 -10.93
CA GLU A 89 -10.89 -1.14 -10.63
C GLU A 89 -11.16 -1.27 -9.13
N ARG A 90 -10.14 -0.99 -8.30
CA ARG A 90 -10.23 -1.10 -6.84
C ARG A 90 -11.28 -0.16 -6.26
N ALA A 91 -11.40 1.07 -6.75
CA ALA A 91 -12.44 2.00 -6.31
C ALA A 91 -13.85 1.48 -6.64
N CYS A 92 -14.01 0.82 -7.80
CA CYS A 92 -15.29 0.21 -8.17
C CYS A 92 -15.67 -0.95 -7.28
N GLU A 93 -14.70 -1.79 -6.90
CA GLU A 93 -14.92 -2.90 -5.98
C GLU A 93 -15.36 -2.40 -4.60
N ILE A 94 -14.68 -1.38 -4.06
CA ILE A 94 -15.06 -0.75 -2.78
C ILE A 94 -16.48 -0.20 -2.85
N PHE A 95 -16.81 0.53 -3.93
CA PHE A 95 -18.16 1.06 -4.08
C PHE A 95 -19.21 -0.05 -4.13
N ALA A 96 -18.99 -1.11 -4.91
CA ALA A 96 -19.90 -2.25 -4.99
C ALA A 96 -20.07 -2.93 -3.61
N GLN A 97 -18.98 -3.08 -2.85
CA GLN A 97 -18.98 -3.67 -1.51
C GLN A 97 -19.77 -2.84 -0.49
N LEU A 98 -19.74 -1.51 -0.58
CA LEU A 98 -20.38 -0.62 0.38
C LEU A 98 -21.84 -0.27 0.04
N THR A 99 -22.25 -0.40 -1.22
CA THR A 99 -23.60 -0.01 -1.68
C THR A 99 -24.56 -1.18 -1.85
N ASN A 100 -24.08 -2.40 -2.04
CA ASN A 100 -24.93 -3.59 -2.16
C ASN A 100 -25.31 -4.20 -0.80
N VAL A 101 -25.56 -3.35 0.21
CA VAL A 101 -26.05 -3.76 1.54
C VAL A 101 -27.59 -3.71 1.51
N GLY A 102 -28.25 -4.87 1.41
CA GLY A 102 -29.71 -4.98 1.52
C GLY A 102 -30.52 -5.33 0.27
N PHE A 103 -29.91 -5.84 -0.82
CA PHE A 103 -30.70 -6.45 -1.90
C PHE A 103 -31.32 -7.80 -1.48
N PRO A 104 -32.57 -8.13 -1.87
CA PRO A 104 -33.11 -9.47 -1.68
C PRO A 104 -32.35 -10.46 -2.60
N GLY A 105 -31.49 -11.27 -1.99
CA GLY A 105 -30.55 -12.15 -2.69
C GLY A 105 -29.19 -12.14 -1.97
N PRO A 106 -28.11 -12.64 -2.58
CA PRO A 106 -26.78 -12.57 -2.00
C PRO A 106 -26.30 -11.09 -1.98
N GLY A 107 -26.77 -10.30 -1.01
CA GLY A 107 -26.27 -8.97 -0.62
C GLY A 107 -25.77 -8.93 0.83
N GLY A 108 -25.11 -7.84 1.22
CA GLY A 108 -24.56 -7.63 2.57
C GLY A 108 -23.05 -7.80 2.69
N PHE A 109 -22.56 -7.89 3.93
CA PHE A 109 -21.15 -8.18 4.25
C PHE A 109 -20.98 -9.65 4.62
N ASP A 110 -19.81 -10.22 4.39
CA ASP A 110 -19.45 -11.52 4.97
C ASP A 110 -19.07 -11.35 6.45
N LEU A 111 -19.16 -12.43 7.22
CA LEU A 111 -18.70 -12.47 8.61
C LEU A 111 -17.25 -12.97 8.70
N PRO A 112 -16.50 -12.62 9.77
CA PRO A 112 -15.15 -13.12 9.98
C PRO A 112 -15.14 -14.66 10.01
N GLY A 113 -14.27 -15.28 9.22
CA GLY A 113 -14.16 -16.74 9.09
C GLY A 113 -15.25 -17.41 8.24
N ALA A 114 -16.27 -16.70 7.77
CA ALA A 114 -17.27 -17.26 6.86
C ALA A 114 -16.68 -17.49 5.45
N PRO A 115 -17.24 -18.44 4.67
CA PRO A 115 -16.89 -18.59 3.26
C PRO A 115 -17.07 -17.28 2.50
N ALA A 116 -16.09 -16.94 1.66
CA ALA A 116 -16.15 -15.71 0.89
C ALA A 116 -17.25 -15.78 -0.18
N THR A 117 -18.07 -14.74 -0.26
CA THR A 117 -19.15 -14.63 -1.24
C THR A 117 -18.81 -13.65 -2.36
N LEU A 118 -19.11 -14.02 -3.61
CA LEU A 118 -18.94 -13.13 -4.76
C LEU A 118 -20.14 -12.19 -4.92
N MET A 119 -19.87 -10.98 -5.40
CA MET A 119 -20.87 -9.99 -5.79
C MET A 119 -20.50 -9.36 -7.14
N PRO A 120 -21.47 -8.88 -7.94
CA PRO A 120 -21.19 -8.16 -9.17
C PRO A 120 -20.42 -6.85 -8.92
N VAL A 121 -19.55 -6.47 -9.86
CA VAL A 121 -18.88 -5.17 -9.89
C VAL A 121 -18.91 -4.60 -11.30
N ASN A 122 -19.12 -3.30 -11.42
CA ASN A 122 -19.10 -2.61 -12.71
C ASN A 122 -17.87 -1.70 -12.78
N PHE A 123 -16.94 -2.01 -13.68
CA PHE A 123 -15.72 -1.21 -13.91
C PHE A 123 -15.89 -0.09 -14.96
N GLY A 124 -17.08 0.03 -15.56
CA GLY A 124 -17.41 1.00 -16.61
C GLY A 124 -17.07 0.52 -18.02
N ASN A 125 -17.79 1.05 -19.00
CA ASN A 125 -17.72 0.58 -20.40
C ASN A 125 -16.41 0.95 -21.10
N ALA A 126 -15.72 2.00 -20.67
CA ALA A 126 -14.41 2.37 -21.22
C ALA A 126 -13.23 1.65 -20.51
N HIS A 127 -13.48 0.48 -19.90
CA HIS A 127 -12.42 -0.31 -19.30
C HIS A 127 -11.60 -1.01 -20.41
N PRO A 128 -10.26 -0.99 -20.35
CA PRO A 128 -9.39 -1.42 -21.46
C PRO A 128 -9.24 -2.94 -21.60
N SER A 129 -10.03 -3.74 -20.89
CA SER A 129 -9.94 -5.21 -20.99
C SER A 129 -10.33 -5.66 -22.41
N PRO A 130 -9.57 -6.57 -23.04
CA PRO A 130 -9.92 -7.12 -24.36
C PRO A 130 -11.10 -8.10 -24.31
N HIS A 131 -11.64 -8.41 -23.11
CA HIS A 131 -12.70 -9.40 -22.90
C HIS A 131 -14.02 -8.75 -22.44
N PRO A 132 -14.79 -8.11 -23.34
CA PRO A 132 -15.98 -7.32 -22.96
C PRO A 132 -17.08 -8.15 -22.28
N ASN A 133 -17.22 -9.43 -22.63
CA ASN A 133 -18.19 -10.32 -21.98
C ASN A 133 -17.81 -10.66 -20.53
N LEU A 134 -16.51 -10.81 -20.25
CA LEU A 134 -16.01 -11.05 -18.89
C LEU A 134 -16.10 -9.77 -18.06
N LEU A 135 -15.84 -8.63 -18.68
CA LEU A 135 -16.02 -7.31 -18.07
C LEU A 135 -17.48 -7.05 -17.65
N ALA A 136 -18.44 -7.36 -18.53
CA ALA A 136 -19.87 -7.18 -18.27
C ALA A 136 -20.41 -8.07 -17.13
N THR A 137 -19.72 -9.17 -16.83
CA THR A 137 -20.07 -10.13 -15.77
C THR A 137 -19.05 -10.15 -14.64
N ALA A 138 -18.24 -9.08 -14.52
CA ALA A 138 -17.19 -9.01 -13.52
C ALA A 138 -17.74 -9.11 -12.09
N GLN A 139 -16.97 -9.77 -11.23
CA GLN A 139 -17.32 -10.00 -9.83
C GLN A 139 -16.15 -9.62 -8.92
N THR A 140 -16.47 -9.22 -7.70
CA THR A 140 -15.54 -9.03 -6.61
C THR A 140 -16.03 -9.76 -5.36
N TRP A 141 -15.18 -9.94 -4.36
CA TRP A 141 -15.63 -10.48 -3.08
C TRP A 141 -16.40 -9.42 -2.29
N ARG A 142 -17.32 -9.81 -1.41
CA ARG A 142 -17.92 -8.85 -0.46
C ARG A 142 -16.88 -8.21 0.45
N ALA A 143 -17.19 -7.15 1.18
CA ALA A 143 -16.37 -6.80 2.34
C ALA A 143 -16.72 -7.69 3.55
N VAL A 144 -15.86 -7.72 4.57
CA VAL A 144 -16.08 -8.46 5.82
C VAL A 144 -16.45 -7.48 6.93
N LEU A 145 -17.53 -7.74 7.66
CA LEU A 145 -18.01 -6.91 8.76
C LEU A 145 -17.62 -7.51 10.12
N TYR A 146 -16.90 -6.73 10.93
CA TYR A 146 -16.63 -7.01 12.33
C TYR A 146 -17.52 -6.12 13.18
N ASP A 147 -18.57 -6.73 13.73
CA ASP A 147 -19.64 -6.02 14.41
C ASP A 147 -19.57 -6.18 15.94
N PRO A 148 -19.57 -5.08 16.72
CA PRO A 148 -19.54 -5.19 18.18
C PRO A 148 -20.89 -5.72 18.71
N PRO A 149 -20.89 -6.65 19.68
CA PRO A 149 -22.13 -7.26 20.19
C PRO A 149 -23.18 -6.28 20.75
N ALA A 150 -22.74 -5.11 21.25
CA ALA A 150 -23.61 -4.15 21.92
C ALA A 150 -24.13 -3.02 21.00
N ASN A 151 -23.43 -2.69 19.91
CA ASN A 151 -23.69 -1.52 19.06
C ASN A 151 -23.51 -1.88 17.58
N GLY A 152 -24.15 -2.96 17.16
CA GLY A 152 -23.97 -3.50 15.82
C GLY A 152 -24.48 -2.60 14.71
N LEU A 153 -24.02 -2.85 13.48
CA LEU A 153 -24.50 -2.19 12.28
C LEU A 153 -25.98 -2.58 12.05
N PRO A 154 -26.90 -1.61 11.96
CA PRO A 154 -28.31 -1.91 11.75
C PRO A 154 -28.55 -2.73 10.48
N ALA A 155 -29.50 -3.67 10.51
CA ALA A 155 -29.79 -4.55 9.36
C ALA A 155 -30.23 -3.78 8.09
N ASN A 156 -30.80 -2.58 8.27
CA ASN A 156 -31.20 -1.67 7.20
C ASN A 156 -30.17 -0.57 6.91
N TRP A 157 -28.94 -0.70 7.42
CA TRP A 157 -27.90 0.28 7.19
C TRP A 157 -27.59 0.39 5.69
N GLN A 158 -27.53 1.63 5.22
CA GLN A 158 -27.15 1.97 3.86
C GLN A 158 -26.17 3.13 3.92
N TRP A 159 -25.03 2.98 3.23
CA TRP A 159 -24.06 4.05 3.08
C TRP A 159 -24.71 5.26 2.42
N SER A 160 -24.69 6.40 3.11
CA SER A 160 -25.41 7.61 2.69
C SER A 160 -24.83 8.85 3.36
N ALA A 161 -25.39 10.03 3.07
CA ALA A 161 -24.99 11.28 3.71
C ALA A 161 -25.31 11.31 5.22
N THR A 162 -26.28 10.52 5.67
CA THR A 162 -26.68 10.39 7.09
C THR A 162 -25.89 9.28 7.79
N ASN A 163 -25.49 8.24 7.04
CA ASN A 163 -24.71 7.11 7.55
C ASN A 163 -23.33 7.12 6.89
N LYS A 164 -22.42 7.91 7.43
CA LYS A 164 -21.09 8.11 6.85
C LYS A 164 -20.14 6.99 7.27
N ILE A 165 -18.95 7.02 6.69
CA ILE A 165 -17.86 6.09 7.01
C ILE A 165 -16.54 6.83 7.17
N ASN A 166 -15.64 6.21 7.92
CA ASN A 166 -14.25 6.63 8.10
C ASN A 166 -13.32 5.64 7.40
N PHE A 167 -12.49 6.09 6.46
CA PHE A 167 -11.51 5.22 5.80
C PHE A 167 -10.19 5.22 6.56
N ILE A 168 -9.60 4.04 6.76
CA ILE A 168 -8.18 3.90 7.11
C ILE A 168 -7.51 3.09 6.00
N CYS A 169 -6.60 3.74 5.29
CA CYS A 169 -5.99 3.22 4.08
C CYS A 169 -4.51 2.93 4.31
N HIS A 170 -4.04 1.79 3.84
CA HIS A 170 -2.62 1.48 3.80
C HIS A 170 -2.10 1.49 2.35
N SER A 171 -0.91 2.04 2.12
CA SER A 171 -0.21 1.99 0.83
C SER A 171 -1.10 2.48 -0.33
N GLN A 172 -1.23 1.75 -1.44
CA GLN A 172 -2.11 2.09 -2.58
C GLN A 172 -3.59 2.30 -2.17
N GLY A 173 -4.05 1.79 -1.02
CA GLY A 173 -5.40 2.02 -0.54
C GLY A 173 -5.75 3.51 -0.48
N GLY A 174 -4.78 4.38 -0.14
CA GLY A 174 -5.02 5.82 -0.05
C GLY A 174 -5.23 6.48 -1.43
N THR A 175 -4.45 6.10 -2.44
CA THR A 175 -4.66 6.57 -3.83
C THR A 175 -5.92 5.98 -4.45
N THR A 176 -6.29 4.75 -4.06
CA THR A 176 -7.59 4.13 -4.43
C THR A 176 -8.77 4.94 -3.88
N ILE A 177 -8.76 5.31 -2.59
CA ILE A 177 -9.84 6.11 -2.00
C ILE A 177 -9.87 7.53 -2.58
N ARG A 178 -8.72 8.11 -2.90
CA ARG A 178 -8.66 9.38 -3.61
C ARG A 178 -9.32 9.31 -4.99
N TYR A 179 -9.11 8.23 -5.73
CA TYR A 179 -9.81 7.98 -7.00
C TYR A 179 -11.33 7.82 -6.78
N LEU A 180 -11.73 7.07 -5.74
CA LEU A 180 -13.14 6.90 -5.38
C LEU A 180 -13.81 8.23 -5.03
N ILE A 181 -13.17 9.11 -4.27
CA ILE A 181 -13.71 10.44 -3.92
C ILE A 181 -14.02 11.26 -5.16
N GLU A 182 -13.17 11.20 -6.18
CA GLU A 182 -13.43 11.88 -7.45
C GLU A 182 -14.60 11.25 -8.20
N LEU A 183 -14.72 9.92 -8.21
CA LEU A 183 -15.91 9.25 -8.77
C LEU A 183 -17.21 9.65 -8.05
N LEU A 184 -17.13 10.00 -6.76
CA LEU A 184 -18.26 10.47 -5.96
C LEU A 184 -18.52 11.98 -6.09
N SER A 185 -17.76 12.71 -6.91
CA SER A 185 -17.92 14.16 -7.12
C SER A 185 -19.23 14.52 -7.83
N GLY A 186 -19.90 13.53 -8.44
CA GLY A 186 -21.07 13.73 -9.28
C GLY A 186 -20.73 13.97 -10.75
N THR A 187 -19.49 13.71 -11.16
CA THR A 187 -19.09 13.70 -12.57
C THR A 187 -20.03 12.82 -13.42
N SER A 188 -20.36 13.32 -14.61
CA SER A 188 -21.25 12.65 -15.57
C SER A 188 -20.50 12.10 -16.79
N ASP A 189 -19.17 11.91 -16.67
CA ASP A 189 -18.36 11.34 -17.75
C ASP A 189 -18.83 9.91 -18.06
N PRO A 190 -19.35 9.65 -19.29
CA PRO A 190 -19.88 8.33 -19.66
C PRO A 190 -18.81 7.25 -19.80
N SER A 191 -17.52 7.62 -19.79
CA SER A 191 -16.40 6.67 -19.81
C SER A 191 -16.10 6.07 -18.43
N LEU A 192 -16.56 6.72 -17.37
CA LEU A 192 -16.33 6.29 -15.99
C LEU A 192 -17.33 5.18 -15.58
N PRO A 193 -17.00 4.37 -14.57
CA PRO A 193 -17.91 3.37 -14.02
C PRO A 193 -19.23 4.00 -13.54
N GLN A 194 -20.32 3.20 -13.54
CA GLN A 194 -21.73 3.62 -13.40
C GLN A 194 -22.16 4.35 -12.10
N PHE A 195 -21.25 4.98 -11.35
CA PHE A 195 -21.52 5.77 -10.13
C PHE A 195 -22.21 7.12 -10.42
N LEU A 196 -22.93 7.20 -11.54
CA LEU A 196 -23.23 8.42 -12.30
C LEU A 196 -23.92 9.53 -11.50
N GLY A 197 -23.48 10.76 -11.78
CA GLY A 197 -24.27 12.01 -11.76
C GLY A 197 -24.79 12.49 -10.41
N THR A 198 -24.46 11.80 -9.32
CA THR A 198 -24.91 12.18 -7.98
C THR A 198 -23.71 12.47 -7.11
N PHE A 199 -23.71 13.65 -6.51
CA PHE A 199 -22.74 14.04 -5.52
C PHE A 199 -22.88 13.17 -4.26
N ARG A 200 -21.78 12.51 -3.86
CA ARG A 200 -21.72 11.59 -2.71
C ARG A 200 -20.46 11.76 -1.86
N GLN A 201 -19.61 12.76 -2.13
CA GLN A 201 -18.39 12.97 -1.34
C GLN A 201 -18.69 13.23 0.15
N ASN A 202 -19.85 13.81 0.47
CA ASN A 202 -20.31 14.01 1.85
C ASN A 202 -20.78 12.73 2.57
N TRP A 203 -20.76 11.56 1.92
CA TRP A 203 -20.99 10.25 2.54
C TRP A 203 -19.73 9.72 3.25
N ILE A 204 -18.60 10.41 3.08
CA ILE A 204 -17.32 10.10 3.72
C ILE A 204 -17.08 11.15 4.79
N ASN A 205 -16.80 10.71 6.02
CA ASN A 205 -16.47 11.61 7.11
C ASN A 205 -14.97 11.93 7.13
N SER A 206 -14.13 10.89 7.16
CA SER A 206 -12.68 11.03 7.21
C SER A 206 -11.93 10.00 6.37
N VAL A 207 -10.69 10.33 6.00
CA VAL A 207 -9.72 9.46 5.32
C VAL A 207 -8.38 9.57 6.02
N VAL A 208 -7.90 8.46 6.56
CA VAL A 208 -6.54 8.28 7.06
C VAL A 208 -5.73 7.51 6.02
N THR A 209 -4.49 7.94 5.78
CA THR A 209 -3.56 7.25 4.89
C THR A 209 -2.24 6.95 5.58
N LEU A 210 -1.80 5.69 5.50
CA LEU A 210 -0.57 5.16 6.09
C LEU A 210 0.35 4.70 4.97
N GLY A 211 1.54 5.30 4.84
CA GLY A 211 2.53 4.88 3.85
C GLY A 211 2.05 4.98 2.39
N THR A 212 1.04 5.82 2.11
CA THR A 212 0.44 5.92 0.77
C THR A 212 1.38 6.65 -0.19
N PRO A 213 1.59 6.14 -1.42
CA PRO A 213 2.42 6.81 -2.43
C PRO A 213 1.65 7.94 -3.12
N HIS A 214 1.28 9.02 -2.40
CA HIS A 214 0.51 10.14 -2.96
C HIS A 214 1.25 10.95 -4.02
N LYS A 215 2.58 10.78 -4.12
CA LYS A 215 3.44 11.34 -5.17
C LYS A 215 4.10 10.25 -6.04
N GLY A 216 3.62 9.01 -5.93
CA GLY A 216 4.21 7.82 -6.54
C GLY A 216 5.40 7.27 -5.75
N THR A 217 5.92 6.12 -6.17
CA THR A 217 7.12 5.49 -5.60
C THR A 217 8.09 5.10 -6.70
N THR A 218 9.38 5.24 -6.44
CA THR A 218 10.43 4.77 -7.36
C THR A 218 10.61 3.25 -7.33
N VAL A 219 9.91 2.53 -6.46
CA VAL A 219 9.94 1.05 -6.43
C VAL A 219 9.43 0.43 -7.72
N THR A 220 8.60 1.16 -8.49
CA THR A 220 8.09 0.69 -9.78
C THR A 220 9.21 0.59 -10.82
N ASP A 221 10.13 1.56 -10.82
CA ASP A 221 11.28 1.56 -11.70
C ASP A 221 12.28 0.49 -11.28
N VAL A 222 12.45 0.30 -9.96
CA VAL A 222 13.22 -0.80 -9.37
C VAL A 222 12.67 -2.15 -9.86
N ALA A 223 11.36 -2.38 -9.75
CA ALA A 223 10.73 -3.62 -10.20
C ALA A 223 10.90 -3.87 -11.71
N ASN A 224 10.79 -2.82 -12.53
CA ASN A 224 11.01 -2.89 -13.98
C ASN A 224 12.46 -3.19 -14.35
N ASP A 225 13.42 -2.75 -13.54
CA ASP A 225 14.82 -3.12 -13.75
C ASP A 225 15.04 -4.59 -13.38
N PHE A 226 14.49 -5.08 -12.27
CA PHE A 226 14.72 -6.47 -11.84
C PHE A 226 13.98 -7.52 -12.67
N LEU A 227 12.75 -7.23 -13.10
CA LEU A 227 12.02 -8.12 -13.97
C LEU A 227 12.53 -7.90 -15.40
N PRO A 228 13.18 -8.89 -16.04
CA PRO A 228 13.57 -8.74 -17.43
C PRO A 228 12.28 -8.60 -18.25
N LEU A 229 11.95 -7.37 -18.69
CA LEU A 229 10.77 -7.14 -19.53
C LEU A 229 10.85 -7.89 -20.87
N SER A 230 12.05 -8.36 -21.25
CA SER A 230 12.30 -9.27 -22.37
C SER A 230 11.94 -10.74 -22.09
N ASN A 231 11.75 -11.14 -20.83
CA ASN A 231 11.26 -12.46 -20.43
C ASN A 231 10.34 -12.39 -19.19
N LEU A 232 9.03 -12.26 -19.42
CA LEU A 232 8.00 -12.21 -18.38
C LEU A 232 7.51 -13.60 -17.91
N ASP A 233 8.24 -14.68 -18.18
CA ASP A 233 7.82 -16.05 -17.83
C ASP A 233 7.45 -16.21 -16.35
N LEU A 234 8.25 -15.66 -15.42
CA LEU A 234 7.97 -15.72 -13.99
C LEU A 234 6.66 -15.02 -13.60
N LEU A 235 6.37 -13.87 -14.22
CA LEU A 235 5.13 -13.15 -14.00
C LEU A 235 3.94 -13.94 -14.56
N ILE A 236 4.10 -14.50 -15.77
CA ILE A 236 3.07 -15.32 -16.40
C ILE A 236 2.78 -16.55 -15.53
N ASP A 237 3.82 -17.20 -14.99
CA ASP A 237 3.67 -18.34 -14.08
C ASP A 237 3.02 -17.94 -12.76
N PHE A 238 3.37 -16.79 -12.20
CA PHE A 238 2.75 -16.27 -10.99
C PHE A 238 1.25 -16.02 -11.19
N ILE A 239 0.87 -15.29 -12.25
CA ILE A 239 -0.54 -15.01 -12.56
C ILE A 239 -1.28 -16.30 -12.89
N THR A 240 -0.69 -17.21 -13.67
CA THR A 240 -1.29 -18.51 -13.99
C THR A 240 -1.57 -19.28 -12.70
N SER A 241 -0.59 -19.40 -11.81
CA SER A 241 -0.72 -20.12 -10.54
C SER A 241 -1.80 -19.53 -9.64
N CYS A 242 -1.88 -18.20 -9.53
CA CYS A 242 -2.90 -17.53 -8.73
C CYS A 242 -4.30 -17.68 -9.32
N SER A 243 -4.42 -17.86 -10.64
CA SER A 243 -5.70 -17.90 -11.35
C SER A 243 -6.16 -19.29 -11.80
N PHE A 244 -5.33 -20.33 -11.63
CA PHE A 244 -5.58 -21.68 -12.17
C PHE A 244 -6.72 -22.40 -11.46
N GLU A 245 -6.79 -22.30 -10.14
CA GLU A 245 -7.87 -22.91 -9.37
C GLU A 245 -9.17 -22.11 -9.53
N PRO A 246 -10.35 -22.78 -9.39
CA PRO A 246 -11.62 -22.08 -9.24
C PRO A 246 -11.51 -21.00 -8.18
N ARG A 247 -12.14 -19.85 -8.41
CA ARG A 247 -11.90 -18.63 -7.63
C ARG A 247 -12.04 -18.83 -6.11
N GLN A 248 -12.97 -19.67 -5.65
CA GLN A 248 -13.17 -20.00 -4.24
C GLN A 248 -11.97 -20.73 -3.60
N ASN A 249 -11.20 -21.47 -4.40
CA ASN A 249 -10.08 -22.31 -3.97
C ASN A 249 -8.71 -21.63 -4.16
N ARG A 250 -8.66 -20.44 -4.77
CA ARG A 250 -7.41 -19.68 -4.93
C ARG A 250 -6.90 -19.27 -3.54
N ILE A 251 -5.66 -19.66 -3.25
CA ILE A 251 -4.95 -19.26 -2.02
C ILE A 251 -4.74 -17.73 -2.01
N TYR A 252 -4.44 -17.18 -3.19
CA TYR A 252 -4.25 -15.76 -3.41
C TYR A 252 -4.96 -15.37 -4.70
N ASP A 253 -6.10 -14.70 -4.57
CA ASP A 253 -6.91 -14.28 -5.71
C ASP A 253 -6.51 -12.87 -6.16
N LEU A 254 -6.17 -12.73 -7.44
CA LEU A 254 -5.74 -11.46 -8.02
C LEU A 254 -6.89 -10.57 -8.48
N HIS A 255 -8.12 -11.09 -8.54
CA HIS A 255 -9.30 -10.38 -9.04
C HIS A 255 -9.15 -9.89 -10.49
N LEU A 256 -8.48 -10.69 -11.33
CA LEU A 256 -8.20 -10.34 -12.74
C LEU A 256 -8.97 -11.21 -13.74
N ASP A 257 -10.03 -11.89 -13.31
CA ASP A 257 -10.83 -12.77 -14.18
C ASP A 257 -11.43 -12.00 -15.37
N HIS A 258 -11.77 -10.72 -15.20
CA HIS A 258 -12.27 -9.85 -16.28
C HIS A 258 -11.21 -9.51 -17.34
N TRP A 259 -9.93 -9.76 -17.07
CA TRP A 259 -8.84 -9.73 -18.05
C TRP A 259 -8.65 -11.07 -18.77
N GLY A 260 -9.48 -12.09 -18.48
CA GLY A 260 -9.35 -13.43 -19.04
C GLY A 260 -8.36 -14.33 -18.29
N PHE A 261 -7.83 -13.85 -17.15
CA PHE A 261 -6.90 -14.58 -16.29
C PHE A 261 -7.65 -15.52 -15.35
N ALA A 262 -8.28 -16.53 -15.93
CA ALA A 262 -8.98 -17.60 -15.23
C ALA A 262 -8.92 -18.87 -16.06
N ARG A 263 -8.87 -20.04 -15.39
CA ARG A 263 -8.88 -21.35 -16.06
C ARG A 263 -10.23 -21.59 -16.75
N ARG A 264 -10.20 -22.05 -17.99
CA ARG A 264 -11.42 -22.52 -18.67
C ARG A 264 -11.85 -23.86 -18.10
N THR A 265 -13.14 -23.99 -17.82
CA THR A 265 -13.75 -25.22 -17.32
C THR A 265 -14.30 -26.10 -18.44
N THR A 266 -14.56 -25.53 -19.63
CA THR A 266 -15.12 -26.25 -20.78
C THR A 266 -14.49 -25.79 -22.11
N PRO A 267 -13.68 -26.63 -22.79
CA PRO A 267 -13.06 -27.85 -22.24
C PRO A 267 -12.17 -27.51 -21.03
N LEU A 268 -12.00 -28.46 -20.12
CA LEU A 268 -11.14 -28.27 -18.95
C LEU A 268 -9.69 -28.05 -19.39
N GLU A 269 -9.16 -26.89 -19.07
CA GLU A 269 -7.83 -26.47 -19.51
C GLU A 269 -6.72 -27.04 -18.61
N THR A 270 -5.59 -27.45 -19.17
CA THR A 270 -4.39 -27.82 -18.37
C THR A 270 -3.62 -26.56 -17.95
N TYR A 271 -2.72 -26.68 -16.97
CA TYR A 271 -1.91 -25.53 -16.51
C TYR A 271 -1.10 -24.93 -17.66
N GLN A 272 -0.44 -25.76 -18.46
CA GLN A 272 0.37 -25.33 -19.60
C GLN A 272 -0.49 -24.67 -20.70
N ALA A 273 -1.69 -25.20 -20.95
CA ALA A 273 -2.60 -24.61 -21.92
C ALA A 273 -3.10 -23.22 -21.46
N MET A 274 -3.46 -23.08 -20.17
CA MET A 274 -3.84 -21.78 -19.60
C MET A 274 -2.69 -20.79 -19.65
N ARG A 275 -1.50 -21.20 -19.21
CA ARG A 275 -0.28 -20.38 -19.21
C ARG A 275 -0.01 -19.82 -20.61
N ALA A 276 -0.02 -20.69 -21.63
CA ALA A 276 0.22 -20.30 -23.02
C ALA A 276 -0.86 -19.35 -23.56
N ARG A 277 -2.12 -19.58 -23.18
CA ARG A 277 -3.24 -18.74 -23.59
C ARG A 277 -3.19 -17.34 -23.00
N ILE A 278 -2.96 -17.22 -21.69
CA ILE A 278 -3.01 -15.91 -21.01
C ILE A 278 -1.74 -15.09 -21.20
N ALA A 279 -0.62 -15.72 -21.57
CA ALA A 279 0.67 -15.06 -21.77
C ALA A 279 0.60 -13.75 -22.59
N PRO A 280 0.02 -13.69 -23.80
CA PRO A 280 -0.05 -12.44 -24.57
C PRO A 280 -0.82 -11.32 -23.83
N ASP A 281 -1.95 -11.65 -23.21
CA ASP A 281 -2.77 -10.69 -22.47
C ASP A 281 -2.05 -10.22 -21.19
N VAL A 282 -1.36 -11.11 -20.48
CA VAL A 282 -0.52 -10.78 -19.31
C VAL A 282 0.61 -9.83 -19.70
N ILE A 283 1.31 -10.09 -20.81
CA ILE A 283 2.40 -9.23 -21.30
C ILE A 283 1.85 -7.85 -21.63
N ALA A 284 0.75 -7.77 -22.39
CA ALA A 284 0.11 -6.51 -22.74
C ALA A 284 -0.37 -5.74 -21.51
N TRP A 285 -0.97 -6.43 -20.53
CA TRP A 285 -1.46 -5.85 -19.29
C TRP A 285 -0.32 -5.31 -18.41
N TRP A 286 0.75 -6.09 -18.21
CA TRP A 286 1.89 -5.71 -17.36
C TRP A 286 2.72 -4.57 -17.94
N THR A 287 3.01 -4.62 -19.24
CA THR A 287 3.79 -3.58 -19.93
C THR A 287 2.94 -2.34 -20.26
N GLY A 288 1.61 -2.46 -20.14
CA GLY A 288 0.65 -1.39 -20.32
C GLY A 288 0.56 -0.43 -19.13
N ARG A 289 -0.54 0.32 -19.09
CA ARG A 289 -0.82 1.34 -18.05
C ARG A 289 -1.97 0.96 -17.12
N ASP A 290 -2.57 -0.20 -17.33
CA ASP A 290 -3.83 -0.60 -16.72
C ASP A 290 -3.59 -1.61 -15.59
N ASN A 291 -2.61 -1.32 -14.74
CA ASN A 291 -2.24 -2.14 -13.60
C ASN A 291 -1.80 -1.28 -12.39
N GLY A 292 -1.84 -1.88 -11.20
CA GLY A 292 -1.47 -1.21 -9.95
C GLY A 292 -0.01 -0.77 -9.90
N LEU A 293 0.90 -1.46 -10.59
CA LEU A 293 2.31 -1.04 -10.62
C LEU A 293 2.45 0.31 -11.34
N PHE A 294 1.79 0.49 -12.48
CA PHE A 294 1.76 1.76 -13.19
C PHE A 294 1.12 2.88 -12.35
N ASP A 295 -0.02 2.60 -11.71
CA ASP A 295 -0.75 3.58 -10.89
C ASP A 295 0.04 4.08 -9.68
N ASN A 296 0.93 3.26 -9.12
CA ASN A 296 1.83 3.66 -8.03
C ASN A 296 3.12 4.35 -8.51
N SER A 297 3.37 4.41 -9.83
CA SER A 297 4.55 5.10 -10.37
C SER A 297 4.38 6.62 -10.28
N LEU A 298 5.49 7.36 -10.39
CA LEU A 298 5.46 8.83 -10.49
C LEU A 298 4.55 9.31 -11.65
N ARG A 299 4.48 8.54 -12.74
CA ARG A 299 3.64 8.88 -13.90
C ARG A 299 2.17 8.57 -13.65
N GLY A 300 1.85 7.41 -13.08
CA GLY A 300 0.48 7.01 -12.78
C GLY A 300 -0.17 7.97 -11.78
N VAL A 301 0.55 8.36 -10.74
CA VAL A 301 0.04 9.32 -9.76
C VAL A 301 -0.19 10.72 -10.36
N ARG A 302 0.61 11.15 -11.34
CA ARG A 302 0.30 12.39 -12.09
C ARG A 302 -1.00 12.30 -12.89
N ASN A 303 -1.35 11.12 -13.42
CA ASN A 303 -2.66 10.93 -14.05
C ASN A 303 -3.78 11.04 -13.01
N LEU A 304 -3.56 10.52 -11.80
CA LEU A 304 -4.48 10.69 -10.68
C LEU A 304 -4.58 12.15 -10.24
N ASP A 305 -3.48 12.91 -10.23
CA ASP A 305 -3.47 14.35 -9.95
C ASP A 305 -4.26 15.14 -11.00
N ALA A 306 -4.17 14.75 -12.28
CA ALA A 306 -4.95 15.37 -13.35
C ALA A 306 -6.45 15.00 -13.28
N PHE A 307 -6.77 13.79 -12.83
CA PHE A 307 -8.15 13.30 -12.67
C PHE A 307 -8.83 13.89 -11.44
N ALA A 308 -8.18 13.82 -10.28
CA ALA A 308 -8.67 14.27 -8.98
C ALA A 308 -7.89 15.51 -8.52
N GLN A 309 -8.17 16.66 -9.17
CA GLN A 309 -7.40 17.90 -8.99
C GLN A 309 -7.68 18.60 -7.66
N ALA A 310 -8.92 18.52 -7.18
CA ALA A 310 -9.36 19.22 -5.98
C ALA A 310 -9.57 18.23 -4.82
N THR A 311 -9.15 18.64 -3.63
CA THR A 311 -9.46 17.89 -2.41
C THR A 311 -10.88 18.24 -1.97
N SER A 312 -11.71 17.24 -1.66
CA SER A 312 -13.10 17.50 -1.27
C SER A 312 -13.20 18.31 0.04
N PRO A 313 -13.93 19.43 0.07
CA PRO A 313 -14.09 20.25 1.28
C PRO A 313 -15.03 19.61 2.32
N HIS A 314 -15.61 18.44 2.03
CA HIS A 314 -16.55 17.74 2.91
C HIS A 314 -15.90 16.71 3.83
N ILE A 315 -14.63 16.39 3.60
CA ILE A 315 -13.93 15.25 4.21
C ILE A 315 -12.73 15.73 5.04
N TYR A 316 -12.48 15.09 6.18
CA TYR A 316 -11.24 15.24 6.95
C TYR A 316 -10.15 14.30 6.41
N TYR A 317 -8.93 14.80 6.18
CA TYR A 317 -7.83 13.96 5.69
C TYR A 317 -6.66 13.99 6.67
N PHE A 318 -6.14 12.80 7.00
CA PHE A 318 -4.94 12.65 7.82
C PHE A 318 -3.93 11.75 7.12
N THR A 319 -2.66 12.14 7.16
CA THR A 319 -1.56 11.37 6.58
C THR A 319 -0.53 11.05 7.66
N MET A 320 0.06 9.87 7.58
CA MET A 320 1.18 9.47 8.43
C MET A 320 2.28 8.87 7.58
N SER A 321 3.48 9.41 7.74
CA SER A 321 4.67 9.01 6.98
C SER A 321 5.53 8.04 7.78
N PHE A 322 6.33 7.26 7.06
CA PHE A 322 7.21 6.24 7.61
C PHE A 322 8.57 6.31 6.93
N CYS A 323 9.63 6.10 7.70
CA CYS A 323 10.99 6.02 7.20
C CYS A 323 11.70 4.86 7.90
N ALA A 324 12.11 3.88 7.11
CA ALA A 324 12.85 2.72 7.54
C ALA A 324 14.22 2.61 6.89
N THR A 325 14.77 3.75 6.52
CA THR A 325 16.12 3.87 6.02
C THR A 325 16.94 4.84 6.86
N GLN A 326 18.25 4.68 6.82
CA GLN A 326 19.20 5.57 7.46
C GLN A 326 20.23 6.06 6.43
N PRO A 327 20.83 7.24 6.63
CA PRO A 327 21.90 7.71 5.76
C PRO A 327 23.02 6.67 5.66
N PHE A 328 23.55 6.49 4.44
CA PHE A 328 24.66 5.60 4.18
C PHE A 328 25.88 6.06 5.00
N PRO A 329 26.51 5.19 5.81
CA PRO A 329 27.58 5.61 6.71
C PRO A 329 28.81 6.12 5.94
N ASN A 330 29.29 7.31 6.32
CA ASN A 330 30.51 7.90 5.78
C ASN A 330 31.73 7.44 6.60
N ARG A 331 32.15 6.18 6.40
CA ARG A 331 33.32 5.60 7.08
C ARG A 331 34.17 4.73 6.16
N VAL A 332 35.36 4.38 6.64
CA VAL A 332 36.26 3.42 5.98
C VAL A 332 35.70 2.00 6.15
N PHE A 333 35.92 1.20 5.11
CA PHE A 333 35.45 -0.18 4.98
C PHE A 333 36.00 -1.10 6.07
N THR A 334 35.16 -1.97 6.63
CA THR A 334 35.56 -3.07 7.54
C THR A 334 35.05 -4.41 7.02
N ASP A 335 35.66 -5.53 7.44
CA ASP A 335 35.24 -6.88 7.04
C ASP A 335 33.77 -7.17 7.40
N ARG A 336 33.29 -6.58 8.49
CA ARG A 336 31.89 -6.67 8.91
C ARG A 336 30.94 -6.04 7.89
N ASP A 337 31.32 -4.93 7.27
CA ASP A 337 30.47 -4.19 6.32
C ASP A 337 30.28 -4.97 5.02
N ILE A 338 31.29 -5.74 4.61
CA ILE A 338 31.21 -6.64 3.46
C ILE A 338 30.17 -7.72 3.72
N ASN A 339 30.26 -8.35 4.88
CA ASN A 339 29.40 -9.45 5.23
C ASN A 339 27.94 -8.99 5.37
N GLU A 340 27.72 -7.82 5.98
CA GLU A 340 26.39 -7.20 6.07
C GLU A 340 25.85 -6.82 4.68
N PHE A 341 26.68 -6.29 3.78
CA PHE A 341 26.30 -6.02 2.38
C PHE A 341 25.92 -7.32 1.64
N LEU A 342 26.75 -8.36 1.70
CA LEU A 342 26.47 -9.63 1.03
C LEU A 342 25.20 -10.31 1.59
N ALA A 343 24.89 -10.11 2.87
CA ALA A 343 23.67 -10.63 3.48
C ALA A 343 22.38 -9.98 2.94
N LEU A 344 22.44 -8.77 2.37
CA LEU A 344 21.31 -8.14 1.68
C LEU A 344 20.99 -8.80 0.33
N PHE A 345 21.88 -9.65 -0.19
CA PHE A 345 21.77 -10.29 -1.51
C PHE A 345 21.78 -11.84 -1.41
N PRO A 346 20.90 -12.48 -0.61
CA PRO A 346 20.94 -13.92 -0.35
C PRO A 346 20.66 -14.77 -1.61
N ALA A 347 19.92 -14.22 -2.59
CA ALA A 347 19.67 -14.85 -3.88
C ALA A 347 20.95 -15.08 -4.71
N PHE A 348 22.05 -14.39 -4.38
CA PHE A 348 23.36 -14.60 -5.02
C PHE A 348 24.17 -15.71 -4.33
N ASN A 349 23.66 -16.36 -3.27
CA ASN A 349 24.27 -17.50 -2.60
C ASN A 349 23.35 -18.74 -2.53
N PRO A 350 22.79 -19.25 -3.64
CA PRO A 350 22.04 -20.49 -3.61
C PRO A 350 23.04 -21.65 -3.40
N GLY A 351 23.07 -22.22 -2.19
CA GLY A 351 23.87 -23.41 -1.87
C GLY A 351 25.27 -23.17 -1.31
N GLY A 352 25.59 -21.99 -0.78
CA GLY A 352 26.90 -21.74 -0.13
C GLY A 352 28.07 -21.56 -1.10
N ILE A 353 27.81 -21.39 -2.39
CA ILE A 353 28.84 -21.18 -3.42
C ILE A 353 29.54 -19.81 -3.26
N VAL A 354 28.90 -18.83 -2.61
CA VAL A 354 29.55 -17.54 -2.23
C VAL A 354 30.57 -17.72 -1.11
N GLY A 355 30.62 -18.88 -0.45
CA GLY A 355 31.77 -19.31 0.34
C GLY A 355 33.10 -19.29 -0.43
N LYS A 356 33.05 -19.20 -1.77
CA LYS A 356 34.21 -19.04 -2.68
C LYS A 356 34.44 -17.61 -3.21
N PHE A 357 33.74 -16.58 -2.74
CA PHE A 357 34.23 -15.20 -2.97
C PHE A 357 35.49 -14.89 -2.13
N SER A 358 35.70 -15.63 -1.05
CA SER A 358 36.98 -15.67 -0.31
C SER A 358 38.17 -16.13 -1.16
N THR A 359 37.92 -16.86 -2.26
CA THR A 359 38.97 -17.40 -3.15
C THR A 359 39.27 -16.55 -4.39
N ILE A 360 38.39 -15.62 -4.79
CA ILE A 360 38.70 -14.68 -5.89
C ILE A 360 39.52 -13.49 -5.38
N PHE A 361 39.49 -13.20 -4.07
CA PHE A 361 40.37 -12.20 -3.47
C PHE A 361 40.96 -12.74 -2.17
N LYS A 362 42.25 -13.07 -2.17
CA LYS A 362 43.04 -13.05 -0.93
C LYS A 362 43.02 -11.60 -0.43
N PHE A 363 42.06 -11.30 0.45
CA PHE A 363 41.67 -9.98 0.94
C PHE A 363 42.84 -9.15 1.51
N GLN A 364 43.94 -9.80 1.88
CA GLN A 364 45.16 -9.17 2.35
C GLN A 364 45.86 -8.30 1.27
N GLN A 365 45.80 -8.68 -0.01
CA GLN A 365 46.35 -7.87 -1.13
C GLN A 365 45.37 -6.81 -1.64
N PHE A 366 44.07 -7.01 -1.41
CA PHE A 366 43.02 -6.03 -1.70
C PHE A 366 43.00 -4.90 -0.66
N GLY A 367 43.30 -5.21 0.61
CA GLY A 367 43.46 -4.23 1.70
C GLY A 367 44.56 -3.19 1.46
N THR A 368 45.65 -3.56 0.78
CA THR A 368 46.70 -2.62 0.35
C THR A 368 46.30 -1.70 -0.81
N TRP A 369 45.32 -2.10 -1.63
CA TRP A 369 44.76 -1.29 -2.73
C TRP A 369 43.57 -0.42 -2.27
N LEU A 370 42.83 -0.87 -1.25
CA LEU A 370 41.69 -0.16 -0.65
C LEU A 370 42.05 1.14 0.10
N GLY A 371 43.33 1.35 0.43
CA GLY A 371 43.83 2.62 0.98
C GLY A 371 43.68 3.83 0.04
N VAL A 372 43.18 3.63 -1.19
CA VAL A 372 43.02 4.64 -2.25
C VAL A 372 41.55 5.03 -2.48
N PHE A 373 40.56 4.34 -1.89
CA PHE A 373 39.14 4.71 -2.06
C PHE A 373 38.67 5.74 -1.02
N PRO A 374 38.03 6.84 -1.44
CA PRO A 374 37.72 7.93 -0.52
C PRO A 374 36.57 7.62 0.47
N THR A 375 35.71 6.60 0.25
CA THR A 375 34.61 6.21 1.17
C THR A 375 34.10 4.76 0.93
N LEU A 376 33.50 4.10 1.95
CA LEU A 376 32.82 2.78 1.85
C LEU A 376 31.81 2.70 0.70
N ARG A 377 31.02 3.77 0.49
CA ARG A 377 30.05 3.85 -0.60
C ARG A 377 30.71 3.77 -1.97
N ALA A 378 31.82 4.49 -2.19
CA ALA A 378 32.55 4.47 -3.45
C ALA A 378 33.12 3.09 -3.78
N ALA A 379 33.64 2.38 -2.77
CA ALA A 379 34.15 1.03 -2.94
C ALA A 379 33.04 0.04 -3.33
N LEU A 380 31.88 0.09 -2.66
CA LEU A 380 30.73 -0.74 -2.99
C LEU A 380 30.12 -0.41 -4.36
N THR A 381 30.07 0.87 -4.76
CA THR A 381 29.65 1.26 -6.11
C THR A 381 30.53 0.61 -7.17
N TRP A 382 31.85 0.64 -6.98
CA TRP A 382 32.79 0.00 -7.91
C TRP A 382 32.62 -1.52 -7.97
N ILE A 383 32.43 -2.19 -6.83
CA ILE A 383 32.15 -3.64 -6.77
C ILE A 383 30.86 -3.97 -7.53
N THR A 384 29.78 -3.24 -7.26
CA THR A 384 28.50 -3.42 -7.94
C THR A 384 28.62 -3.20 -9.45
N ASP A 385 29.37 -2.18 -9.89
CA ASP A 385 29.61 -1.93 -11.31
C ASP A 385 30.38 -3.08 -11.98
N MET A 386 31.36 -3.66 -11.30
CA MET A 386 32.07 -4.83 -11.79
C MET A 386 31.14 -6.05 -11.90
N ALA A 387 30.33 -6.29 -10.86
CA ALA A 387 29.35 -7.39 -10.85
C ALA A 387 28.31 -7.22 -11.97
N ASN A 388 27.79 -6.00 -12.17
CA ASN A 388 26.83 -5.70 -13.23
C ASN A 388 27.39 -5.95 -14.63
N ARG A 389 28.63 -5.53 -14.90
CA ARG A 389 29.29 -5.84 -16.18
C ARG A 389 29.37 -7.35 -16.44
N HIS A 390 29.61 -8.15 -15.39
CA HIS A 390 29.71 -9.60 -15.51
C HIS A 390 28.34 -10.27 -15.63
N LEU A 391 27.35 -9.86 -14.82
CA LEU A 391 25.99 -10.41 -14.85
C LEU A 391 25.26 -10.11 -16.15
N GLN A 392 25.47 -8.93 -16.74
CA GLN A 392 24.95 -8.58 -18.06
C GLN A 392 25.45 -9.53 -19.16
N GLN A 393 26.68 -10.04 -19.04
CA GLN A 393 27.21 -11.04 -19.97
C GLN A 393 26.56 -12.42 -19.80
N MET A 394 25.99 -12.72 -18.63
CA MET A 394 25.37 -14.02 -18.31
C MET A 394 23.84 -14.05 -18.47
N GLY A 395 23.18 -12.89 -18.64
CA GLY A 395 21.75 -12.79 -18.95
C GLY A 395 20.78 -13.11 -17.81
N TYR A 396 21.24 -13.24 -16.56
CA TYR A 396 20.40 -13.59 -15.40
C TYR A 396 19.72 -12.38 -14.74
N PHE A 397 20.34 -11.20 -14.77
CA PHE A 397 19.83 -9.96 -14.17
C PHE A 397 20.24 -8.75 -15.02
N SER A 398 19.44 -7.69 -15.05
CA SER A 398 19.78 -6.46 -15.77
C SER A 398 20.85 -5.64 -15.02
N GLN A 399 20.64 -5.38 -13.72
CA GLN A 399 21.47 -4.53 -12.89
C GLN A 399 21.19 -4.73 -11.38
N ILE A 400 22.20 -5.08 -10.60
CA ILE A 400 22.26 -4.92 -9.14
C ILE A 400 22.28 -3.41 -8.83
N PRO A 401 21.45 -2.92 -7.88
CA PRO A 401 21.41 -1.52 -7.52
C PRO A 401 22.73 -1.11 -6.84
N ARG A 402 23.26 0.08 -7.14
CA ARG A 402 24.48 0.56 -6.45
C ARG A 402 24.07 1.07 -5.06
N PRO A 403 25.02 1.24 -4.13
CA PRO A 403 24.73 1.81 -2.81
C PRO A 403 24.18 3.22 -2.91
N GLY A 404 22.94 3.35 -2.45
CA GLY A 404 22.23 4.60 -2.28
C GLY A 404 22.86 5.54 -1.26
N THR A 405 22.32 6.76 -1.14
CA THR A 405 22.62 7.62 0.01
C THR A 405 21.87 7.18 1.27
N HIS A 406 20.93 6.24 1.13
CA HIS A 406 20.15 5.66 2.21
C HIS A 406 20.17 4.14 2.10
N ILE A 407 20.25 3.46 3.25
CA ILE A 407 20.21 2.00 3.37
C ILE A 407 19.09 1.57 4.31
N PRO A 408 18.52 0.36 4.13
CA PRO A 408 17.54 -0.19 5.06
C PRO A 408 18.11 -0.23 6.49
N ARG A 409 17.26 0.03 7.47
CA ARG A 409 17.59 -0.26 8.86
C ARG A 409 17.76 -1.78 9.06
N PRO A 410 18.57 -2.22 10.04
CA PRO A 410 18.80 -3.65 10.28
C PRO A 410 17.55 -4.45 10.68
N ASP A 411 16.52 -3.77 11.18
CA ASP A 411 15.26 -4.37 11.63
C ASP A 411 14.20 -4.48 10.53
N MET A 412 14.47 -3.94 9.33
CA MET A 412 13.54 -4.02 8.21
C MET A 412 13.37 -5.47 7.73
N LEU A 413 12.13 -5.84 7.39
CA LEU A 413 11.83 -7.16 6.86
C LEU A 413 12.71 -7.47 5.61
N PRO A 414 13.42 -8.62 5.56
CA PRO A 414 14.41 -8.88 4.50
C PRO A 414 13.87 -8.78 3.07
N VAL A 415 12.59 -9.14 2.85
CA VAL A 415 11.97 -9.10 1.52
C VAL A 415 11.79 -7.67 0.99
N ILE A 416 11.64 -6.67 1.88
CA ILE A 416 11.51 -5.26 1.51
C ILE A 416 12.81 -4.47 1.71
N ALA A 417 13.82 -5.04 2.37
CA ALA A 417 15.15 -4.44 2.49
C ALA A 417 15.84 -4.22 1.15
N PHE A 418 15.65 -5.15 0.21
CA PHE A 418 16.20 -5.04 -1.13
C PHE A 418 15.63 -3.86 -1.95
N PRO A 419 14.30 -3.73 -2.12
CA PRO A 419 13.75 -2.54 -2.77
C PRO A 419 14.08 -1.25 -2.00
N ALA A 420 14.14 -1.27 -0.66
CA ALA A 420 14.55 -0.11 0.14
C ALA A 420 15.92 0.43 -0.26
N TYR A 421 16.88 -0.49 -0.38
CA TYR A 421 18.25 -0.21 -0.76
C TYR A 421 18.32 0.37 -2.18
N ALA A 422 17.57 -0.24 -3.11
CA ALA A 422 17.51 0.24 -4.49
C ALA A 422 16.89 1.64 -4.60
N ILE A 423 15.80 1.91 -3.88
CA ILE A 423 15.14 3.23 -3.81
C ILE A 423 16.11 4.29 -3.26
N GLY A 424 16.95 3.94 -2.28
CA GLY A 424 17.89 4.84 -1.62
C GLY A 424 18.94 5.48 -2.55
N GLU A 425 19.09 4.99 -3.78
CA GLU A 425 19.95 5.59 -4.82
C GLU A 425 19.17 6.35 -5.91
N ARG A 426 17.88 6.05 -6.08
CA ARG A 426 17.13 6.47 -7.26
C ARG A 426 17.01 7.98 -7.36
N ASN A 427 17.27 8.47 -8.57
CA ASN A 427 16.95 9.84 -8.94
C ASN A 427 15.57 9.87 -9.57
N ILE A 428 14.78 10.86 -9.18
CA ILE A 428 13.54 11.16 -9.90
C ILE A 428 13.87 11.99 -11.15
N PRO A 429 13.10 11.86 -12.25
CA PRO A 429 13.30 12.69 -13.43
C PRO A 429 13.18 14.19 -13.09
N ALA A 430 13.91 15.03 -13.82
CA ALA A 430 13.79 16.49 -13.67
C ALA A 430 12.32 16.92 -13.82
N ASN A 431 11.85 17.79 -12.93
CA ASN A 431 10.47 18.28 -12.87
C ASN A 431 9.40 17.20 -12.64
N ALA A 432 9.79 15.97 -12.23
CA ALA A 432 8.81 14.94 -11.92
C ALA A 432 7.92 15.33 -10.74
N LEU A 433 8.51 15.99 -9.73
CA LEU A 433 7.84 16.53 -8.56
C LEU A 433 8.32 17.99 -8.36
N PRO A 434 7.40 18.98 -8.31
CA PRO A 434 7.77 20.36 -8.05
C PRO A 434 8.45 20.52 -6.69
N ASN A 435 9.58 21.23 -6.65
CA ASN A 435 10.31 21.60 -5.42
C ASN A 435 10.77 20.44 -4.53
N ILE A 436 10.84 19.20 -5.05
CA ILE A 436 11.37 18.04 -4.34
C ILE A 436 12.58 17.54 -5.10
N SER A 437 13.76 17.57 -4.48
CA SER A 437 14.97 17.01 -5.08
C SER A 437 14.98 15.49 -5.01
N SER A 438 15.76 14.84 -5.87
CA SER A 438 16.01 13.40 -5.78
C SER A 438 16.53 12.99 -4.40
N GLU A 439 17.40 13.78 -3.80
CA GLU A 439 17.94 13.50 -2.46
C GLU A 439 16.86 13.50 -1.39
N GLN A 440 15.95 14.48 -1.42
CA GLN A 440 14.81 14.54 -0.51
C GLN A 440 13.85 13.36 -0.72
N PHE A 441 13.78 12.80 -1.92
CA PHE A 441 12.87 11.69 -2.23
C PHE A 441 13.42 10.29 -1.89
N ARG A 442 14.74 10.13 -1.68
CA ARG A 442 15.36 8.81 -1.40
C ARG A 442 14.99 8.13 -0.07
N PRO A 443 14.77 8.84 1.07
CA PRO A 443 14.29 8.20 2.29
C PRO A 443 13.01 7.44 2.02
N ASN A 444 12.89 6.22 2.54
CA ASN A 444 11.77 5.33 2.27
C ASN A 444 11.50 4.36 3.43
N ASP A 445 10.35 3.71 3.41
CA ASP A 445 9.92 2.69 4.37
C ASP A 445 10.13 1.24 3.88
N GLY A 446 10.86 1.07 2.78
CA GLY A 446 11.05 -0.21 2.09
C GLY A 446 10.32 -0.30 0.75
N ILE A 447 9.17 0.36 0.61
CA ILE A 447 8.34 0.29 -0.61
C ILE A 447 8.01 1.68 -1.15
N VAL A 448 7.77 2.65 -0.27
CA VAL A 448 7.35 4.00 -0.64
C VAL A 448 8.35 5.03 -0.12
N ASN A 449 8.69 5.98 -0.98
CA ASN A 449 9.49 7.14 -0.63
C ASN A 449 8.76 7.97 0.45
N THR A 450 9.41 8.31 1.55
CA THR A 450 8.80 8.99 2.71
C THR A 450 8.16 10.33 2.33
N ARG A 451 8.78 11.11 1.44
CA ARG A 451 8.20 12.39 0.93
C ARG A 451 6.96 12.21 0.06
N SER A 452 6.65 10.99 -0.34
CA SER A 452 5.43 10.66 -1.07
C SER A 452 4.20 10.54 -0.16
N MET A 453 4.40 10.38 1.15
CA MET A 453 3.34 9.96 2.08
C MET A 453 2.55 11.11 2.73
N ASP A 454 3.12 12.32 2.78
CA ASP A 454 2.53 13.46 3.49
C ASP A 454 1.26 14.03 2.80
N GLY A 455 1.03 13.69 1.53
CA GLY A 455 -0.16 14.05 0.76
C GLY A 455 0.12 14.20 -0.74
N PRO A 456 -0.90 14.49 -1.56
CA PRO A 456 -0.73 14.68 -3.00
C PRO A 456 0.07 15.95 -3.33
N VAL A 457 0.65 16.02 -4.53
CA VAL A 457 1.42 17.21 -4.98
C VAL A 457 0.55 18.46 -5.02
N ALA A 458 -0.70 18.34 -5.46
CA ALA A 458 -1.61 19.46 -5.67
C ALA A 458 -2.45 19.84 -4.43
N GLY A 459 -2.52 18.99 -3.40
CA GLY A 459 -3.40 19.21 -2.25
C GLY A 459 -2.71 20.04 -1.15
N PRO A 460 -3.45 20.88 -0.41
CA PRO A 460 -2.87 21.58 0.73
C PRO A 460 -2.50 20.55 1.81
N VAL A 461 -1.20 20.41 2.08
CA VAL A 461 -0.65 19.61 3.18
C VAL A 461 -0.32 20.55 4.34
N ASN A 462 -0.88 20.27 5.51
CA ASN A 462 -0.65 21.05 6.73
C ASN A 462 0.08 20.19 7.77
N ASN A 463 1.20 20.69 8.28
CA ASN A 463 2.02 20.03 9.31
C ASN A 463 1.78 20.59 10.72
N GLY A 464 0.81 21.50 10.87
CA GLY A 464 0.40 22.08 12.14
C GLY A 464 -0.55 21.18 12.93
N SER A 465 -1.13 21.72 14.01
CA SER A 465 -2.09 20.98 14.83
C SER A 465 -3.52 21.14 14.33
N PHE A 466 -4.17 20.02 14.04
CA PHE A 466 -5.56 19.96 13.63
C PHE A 466 -6.48 20.52 14.72
N ALA A 467 -6.33 20.03 15.96
CA ALA A 467 -7.14 20.44 17.09
C ALA A 467 -6.94 21.92 17.43
N ALA A 468 -5.73 22.46 17.27
CA ALA A 468 -5.48 23.89 17.46
C ALA A 468 -6.24 24.73 16.43
N GLN A 469 -6.22 24.34 15.15
CA GLN A 469 -6.99 25.04 14.11
C GLN A 469 -8.51 24.87 14.29
N LEU A 470 -8.94 23.71 14.77
CA LEU A 470 -10.34 23.45 15.10
C LEU A 470 -10.84 24.31 16.27
N ALA A 471 -9.99 24.60 17.25
CA ALA A 471 -10.30 25.44 18.41
C ALA A 471 -10.13 26.95 18.14
N ALA A 472 -9.48 27.33 17.05
CA ALA A 472 -9.18 28.73 16.74
C ALA A 472 -10.46 29.52 16.42
N PRO A 473 -10.53 30.82 16.78
CA PRO A 473 -11.67 31.66 16.49
C PRO A 473 -11.77 31.97 14.98
N GLY A 474 -12.95 31.78 14.40
CA GLY A 474 -13.26 32.09 12.99
C GLY A 474 -13.45 30.85 12.09
N PRO A 475 -13.91 31.02 10.84
CA PRO A 475 -14.18 29.91 9.94
C PRO A 475 -12.89 29.42 9.25
N LEU A 476 -11.96 28.86 10.01
CA LEU A 476 -10.77 28.23 9.41
C LEU A 476 -11.16 26.86 8.83
N PRO A 477 -10.85 26.58 7.55
CA PRO A 477 -11.17 25.30 6.95
C PRO A 477 -10.33 24.20 7.60
N VAL A 478 -10.98 23.15 8.10
CA VAL A 478 -10.32 21.97 8.68
C VAL A 478 -10.53 20.70 7.84
N ARG A 479 -11.42 20.79 6.85
CA ARG A 479 -11.72 19.76 5.84
C ARG A 479 -11.13 20.16 4.50
N GLY A 480 -10.91 19.19 3.63
CA GLY A 480 -10.24 19.43 2.34
C GLY A 480 -8.74 19.72 2.44
N ILE A 481 -8.14 19.45 3.61
CA ILE A 481 -6.73 19.65 3.91
C ILE A 481 -6.16 18.33 4.41
N TYR A 482 -4.98 17.95 3.92
CA TYR A 482 -4.23 16.79 4.39
C TYR A 482 -3.41 17.18 5.64
N TRP A 483 -3.90 16.76 6.80
CA TRP A 483 -3.22 16.97 8.08
C TRP A 483 -2.13 15.91 8.28
N HIS A 484 -0.89 16.30 8.05
CA HIS A 484 0.25 15.42 8.18
C HIS A 484 0.67 15.30 9.64
N LEU A 485 0.49 14.11 10.20
CA LEU A 485 0.77 13.80 11.60
C LEU A 485 2.26 13.69 11.90
N GLY A 486 3.09 13.52 10.87
CA GLY A 486 4.54 13.39 10.99
C GLY A 486 5.05 12.04 10.52
N THR A 487 6.36 11.84 10.72
CA THR A 487 7.09 10.67 10.22
C THR A 487 7.51 9.77 11.37
N ASN A 488 7.23 8.47 11.25
CA ASN A 488 7.68 7.45 12.18
C ASN A 488 8.97 6.77 11.69
N SER A 489 9.96 6.64 12.56
CA SER A 489 11.31 6.17 12.19
C SER A 489 11.65 4.75 12.65
N THR A 490 10.69 4.00 13.20
CA THR A 490 10.92 2.61 13.68
C THR A 490 9.96 1.58 13.08
N ILE A 491 9.11 2.02 12.16
CA ILE A 491 8.07 1.19 11.52
C ILE A 491 8.38 1.15 10.02
N ASP A 492 8.53 -0.04 9.46
CA ASP A 492 8.67 -0.25 8.01
C ASP A 492 7.30 -0.41 7.29
N HIS A 493 7.29 -0.66 5.98
CA HIS A 493 6.04 -0.77 5.22
C HIS A 493 5.12 -1.91 5.67
N ALA A 494 5.68 -3.05 6.09
CA ALA A 494 4.88 -4.19 6.55
C ALA A 494 4.44 -4.01 8.01
N ASP A 495 5.27 -3.37 8.82
CA ASP A 495 4.95 -3.06 10.21
C ASP A 495 3.71 -2.18 10.36
N GLN A 496 3.46 -1.28 9.41
CA GLN A 496 2.29 -0.40 9.41
C GLN A 496 0.96 -1.14 9.60
N ILE A 497 0.91 -2.40 9.18
CA ILE A 497 -0.27 -3.27 9.26
C ILE A 497 -0.05 -4.48 10.18
N GLY A 498 1.05 -4.52 10.94
CA GLY A 498 1.37 -5.58 11.90
C GLY A 498 1.80 -6.92 11.28
N VAL A 499 2.28 -6.90 10.02
CA VAL A 499 2.70 -8.10 9.29
C VAL A 499 4.19 -8.36 9.51
N PHE A 500 4.52 -9.54 10.05
CA PHE A 500 5.90 -9.97 10.37
C PHE A 500 6.66 -9.02 11.32
N THR A 501 5.93 -8.37 12.20
CA THR A 501 6.41 -7.34 13.12
C THR A 501 6.84 -7.93 14.47
N ASN A 502 7.87 -7.34 15.08
CA ASN A 502 8.26 -7.69 16.46
C ASN A 502 7.21 -7.23 17.49
N ASP A 503 7.19 -7.82 18.69
CA ASP A 503 6.14 -7.57 19.69
C ASP A 503 6.02 -6.10 20.15
N ALA A 504 7.16 -5.37 20.21
CA ALA A 504 7.16 -3.97 20.63
C ALA A 504 6.51 -3.09 19.56
N THR A 505 6.97 -3.19 18.31
CA THR A 505 6.41 -2.45 17.17
C THR A 505 4.94 -2.81 16.95
N LYS A 506 4.57 -4.09 17.09
CA LYS A 506 3.20 -4.59 16.99
C LYS A 506 2.25 -3.91 17.97
N SER A 507 2.70 -3.73 19.22
CA SER A 507 1.90 -3.06 20.25
C SER A 507 1.73 -1.57 19.99
N GLU A 508 2.74 -0.91 19.41
CA GLU A 508 2.63 0.49 18.97
C GLU A 508 1.67 0.65 17.78
N VAL A 509 1.68 -0.29 16.84
CA VAL A 509 0.72 -0.34 15.72
C VAL A 509 -0.70 -0.53 16.24
N GLN A 510 -0.91 -1.43 17.21
CA GLN A 510 -2.21 -1.56 17.86
C GLN A 510 -2.66 -0.24 18.51
N ALA A 511 -1.78 0.43 19.26
CA ALA A 511 -2.09 1.73 19.86
C ALA A 511 -2.43 2.78 18.79
N MET A 512 -1.71 2.81 17.67
CA MET A 512 -1.95 3.69 16.53
C MET A 512 -3.35 3.48 15.93
N TYR A 513 -3.76 2.24 15.65
CA TYR A 513 -5.11 1.94 15.13
C TYR A 513 -6.21 2.30 16.11
N MET A 514 -6.01 2.08 17.42
CA MET A 514 -6.96 2.50 18.45
C MET A 514 -7.12 4.03 18.49
N LEU A 515 -6.03 4.78 18.36
CA LEU A 515 -6.09 6.25 18.28
C LEU A 515 -6.79 6.74 17.02
N PHE A 516 -6.58 6.09 15.87
CA PHE A 516 -7.30 6.45 14.63
C PHE A 516 -8.79 6.14 14.71
N ALA A 517 -9.17 5.03 15.34
CA ALA A 517 -10.57 4.70 15.58
C ALA A 517 -11.23 5.76 16.46
N GLU A 518 -10.56 6.20 17.54
CA GLU A 518 -11.05 7.29 18.38
C GLU A 518 -11.07 8.64 17.66
N LEU A 519 -10.06 8.94 16.82
CA LEU A 519 -10.04 10.14 16.00
C LEU A 519 -11.29 10.20 15.11
N GLY A 520 -11.60 9.14 14.36
CA GLY A 520 -12.77 9.08 13.49
C GLY A 520 -14.08 9.28 14.25
N ASP A 521 -14.22 8.63 15.40
CA ASP A 521 -15.39 8.71 16.29
C ASP A 521 -15.63 10.14 16.82
N ARG A 522 -14.56 10.90 17.09
CA ARG A 522 -14.66 12.30 17.52
C ARG A 522 -14.94 13.28 16.38
N LEU A 523 -14.76 12.86 15.14
CA LEU A 523 -15.01 13.68 13.96
C LEU A 523 -16.44 13.57 13.45
N SER A 524 -17.11 12.45 13.75
CA SER A 524 -18.49 12.12 13.40
C SER A 524 -19.52 13.09 13.95
#